data_AF-A0ABD7V0L2-F1
#
_entry.id   AF-A0ABD7V0L2-F1
#
_cell.length_a   1.000
_cell.length_b   1.000
_cell.length_c   1.000
_cell.angle_alpha   90.00
_cell.angle_beta   90.00
_cell.angle_gamma   90.00
#
_symmetry.space_group_name_H-M   'P 1'
#
loop_
_entity.id
_entity.type
_entity.pdbx_description
1 polymer ?
#
loop_
_entity_poly.entity_id
_entity_poly.type
_entity_poly.pdbx_seq_one_letter_code
_entity_poly.pdbx_strand_id
1 'polypeptide(L)'
;MLGTWEVSPGREGHRGARTRVTIGIAFGGMVLAACSSTVSGSGSPAPGEVAAYRSELSASAAAAVRAEGVELCRESMSSMVVMVRGYNAFVDRLNATHSYPAVGDLDEKARASLIAGADQIRPKITETAPRDVATPARTFLETTARLENAIRRQQRTELNPVAGQWTRDKQRLLEACAAYTPLPAASSATPRSQAPNRPPGTSAPVPTTAGR
;
A
#
# COMPACT_ATOMS: atom_id res chain seq x y z
N MET A 1 39.04 -42.80 -35.48
CA MET A 1 38.09 -43.68 -36.19
C MET A 1 36.71 -43.38 -35.64
N LEU A 2 35.90 -42.63 -36.38
CA LEU A 2 34.56 -42.17 -36.02
C LEU A 2 33.59 -42.70 -37.08
N GLY A 3 32.64 -43.55 -36.64
CA GLY A 3 31.59 -44.14 -37.48
C GLY A 3 30.42 -43.18 -37.69
N THR A 4 30.41 -42.54 -38.85
CA THR A 4 29.37 -42.65 -39.90
C THR A 4 27.89 -42.82 -39.53
N TRP A 5 27.14 -41.73 -39.75
CA TRP A 5 25.73 -41.53 -40.17
C TRP A 5 24.67 -42.65 -39.99
N GLU A 6 23.50 -42.26 -39.46
CA GLU A 6 22.23 -42.46 -40.18
C GLU A 6 21.18 -41.45 -39.69
N VAL A 7 20.71 -40.63 -40.64
CA VAL A 7 19.50 -39.83 -40.57
C VAL A 7 18.44 -40.62 -41.32
N SER A 8 17.27 -40.85 -40.72
CA SER A 8 16.04 -40.83 -41.51
C SER A 8 14.78 -40.49 -40.72
N PRO A 9 13.80 -39.85 -41.38
CA PRO A 9 12.75 -39.06 -40.77
C PRO A 9 11.34 -39.66 -40.94
N GLY A 10 10.49 -39.49 -39.95
CA GLY A 10 9.04 -39.71 -40.10
C GLY A 10 8.35 -38.48 -40.74
N ARG A 11 8.00 -38.58 -42.02
CA ARG A 11 6.84 -37.90 -42.66
C ARG A 11 5.62 -38.81 -42.43
N GLU A 12 4.36 -38.40 -42.32
CA GLU A 12 3.52 -37.40 -42.99
C GLU A 12 2.46 -36.91 -41.97
N GLY A 13 1.78 -35.78 -42.08
CA GLY A 13 1.70 -34.77 -43.10
C GLY A 13 0.64 -33.74 -42.69
N HIS A 14 0.88 -32.48 -43.00
CA HIS A 14 -0.11 -31.64 -43.68
C HIS A 14 0.56 -30.30 -44.02
N ARG A 15 0.75 -30.07 -45.31
CA ARG A 15 0.99 -28.74 -45.89
C ARG A 15 -0.20 -27.85 -45.54
N GLY A 16 0.06 -26.76 -44.84
CA GLY A 16 -0.87 -25.65 -44.67
C GLY A 16 -0.11 -24.35 -44.83
N ALA A 17 -0.35 -23.65 -45.92
CA ALA A 17 0.27 -22.38 -46.28
C ALA A 17 0.12 -21.33 -45.16
N ARG A 18 1.19 -20.58 -44.88
CA ARG A 18 1.13 -19.36 -44.05
C ARG A 18 0.51 -18.25 -44.90
N THR A 19 -0.81 -18.26 -45.02
CA THR A 19 -1.58 -17.12 -45.52
C THR A 19 -1.70 -16.11 -44.39
N ARG A 20 -1.27 -14.87 -44.64
CA ARG A 20 -1.53 -13.72 -43.76
C ARG A 20 -3.04 -13.52 -43.70
N VAL A 21 -3.66 -13.85 -42.56
CA VAL A 21 -5.06 -13.51 -42.28
C VAL A 21 -5.05 -12.21 -41.48
N THR A 22 -5.42 -11.12 -42.14
CA THR A 22 -5.95 -9.92 -41.49
C THR A 22 -7.20 -10.33 -40.72
N ILE A 23 -7.11 -10.40 -39.39
CA ILE A 23 -8.27 -10.59 -38.52
C ILE A 23 -9.02 -9.25 -38.50
N GLY A 24 -9.97 -9.11 -39.43
CA GLY A 24 -11.08 -8.18 -39.24
C GLY A 24 -11.98 -8.76 -38.16
N ILE A 25 -12.03 -8.11 -36.99
CA ILE A 25 -12.95 -8.50 -35.92
C ILE A 25 -14.36 -8.03 -36.35
N ALA A 26 -15.08 -8.92 -37.03
CA ALA A 26 -16.52 -8.82 -37.15
C ALA A 26 -17.14 -9.33 -35.84
N PHE A 27 -17.55 -8.42 -34.95
CA PHE A 27 -18.39 -8.77 -33.81
C PHE A 27 -19.80 -9.09 -34.33
N GLY A 28 -20.03 -10.37 -34.65
CA GLY A 28 -21.35 -10.95 -34.82
C GLY A 28 -22.02 -11.08 -33.45
N GLY A 29 -23.10 -10.34 -33.26
CA GLY A 29 -23.97 -10.47 -32.10
C GLY A 29 -24.67 -11.82 -32.10
N MET A 30 -24.43 -12.61 -31.05
CA MET A 30 -25.21 -13.82 -30.76
C MET A 30 -26.29 -13.44 -29.75
N VAL A 31 -27.51 -13.28 -30.24
CA VAL A 31 -28.72 -12.97 -29.47
C VAL A 31 -29.39 -14.27 -29.05
N LEU A 32 -29.59 -14.46 -27.75
CA LEU A 32 -30.48 -15.49 -27.19
C LEU A 32 -31.93 -15.17 -27.59
N ALA A 33 -32.59 -16.11 -28.26
CA ALA A 33 -33.96 -15.99 -28.71
C ALA A 33 -34.97 -16.54 -27.68
N ALA A 34 -35.68 -15.63 -26.99
CA ALA A 34 -37.04 -15.76 -26.42
C ALA A 34 -37.26 -14.50 -25.53
N CYS A 35 -38.11 -13.50 -25.80
CA CYS A 35 -39.36 -13.40 -26.55
C CYS A 35 -39.30 -12.34 -27.66
N SER A 36 -39.92 -12.64 -28.81
CA SER A 36 -39.99 -11.82 -30.01
C SER A 36 -41.09 -10.76 -29.94
N SER A 37 -40.68 -9.52 -29.65
CA SER A 37 -41.27 -8.31 -30.24
C SER A 37 -40.10 -7.51 -30.82
N THR A 38 -39.74 -7.81 -32.07
CA THR A 38 -38.64 -7.15 -32.78
C THR A 38 -39.04 -5.72 -33.14
N VAL A 39 -38.72 -4.77 -32.26
CA VAL A 39 -38.61 -3.37 -32.64
C VAL A 39 -37.37 -3.26 -33.52
N SER A 40 -37.54 -2.86 -34.78
CA SER A 40 -36.45 -2.42 -35.65
C SER A 40 -35.89 -1.11 -35.09
N GLY A 41 -35.09 -1.21 -34.02
CA GLY A 41 -34.43 -0.09 -33.40
C GLY A 41 -33.09 0.15 -34.09
N SER A 42 -32.97 1.28 -34.80
CA SER A 42 -31.68 1.95 -34.99
C SER A 42 -31.20 2.47 -33.63
N GLY A 43 -30.91 1.54 -32.71
CA GLY A 43 -30.61 1.81 -31.31
C GLY A 43 -29.17 2.25 -31.13
N SER A 44 -28.85 3.45 -31.59
CA SER A 44 -27.72 4.16 -30.99
C SER A 44 -28.15 4.47 -29.55
N PRO A 45 -27.45 3.98 -28.51
CA PRO A 45 -27.83 4.26 -27.14
C PRO A 45 -27.97 5.77 -26.95
N ALA A 46 -28.99 6.19 -26.21
CA ALA A 46 -29.21 7.61 -25.99
C ALA A 46 -27.91 8.21 -25.41
N PRO A 47 -27.41 9.36 -25.91
CA PRO A 47 -26.13 9.92 -25.47
C PRO A 47 -25.99 10.03 -23.95
N GLY A 48 -27.11 10.20 -23.22
CA GLY A 48 -27.16 10.19 -21.76
C GLY A 48 -26.85 8.84 -21.10
N GLU A 49 -27.28 7.72 -21.67
CA GLU A 49 -27.00 6.36 -21.12
C GLU A 49 -25.53 5.99 -21.30
N VAL A 50 -24.94 6.34 -22.45
CA VAL A 50 -23.50 6.16 -22.69
C VAL A 50 -22.67 7.04 -21.76
N ALA A 51 -23.11 8.28 -21.54
CA ALA A 51 -22.45 9.19 -20.61
C ALA A 51 -22.51 8.64 -19.18
N ALA A 52 -23.68 8.20 -18.70
CA ALA A 52 -23.86 7.62 -17.38
C ALA A 52 -22.99 6.36 -17.19
N TYR A 53 -23.01 5.44 -18.16
CA TYR A 53 -22.18 4.22 -18.11
C TYR A 53 -20.68 4.54 -18.06
N ARG A 54 -20.20 5.51 -18.86
CA ARG A 54 -18.79 5.97 -18.81
C ARG A 54 -18.46 6.63 -17.48
N SER A 55 -19.39 7.37 -16.89
CA SER A 55 -19.24 7.96 -15.56
C SER A 55 -19.12 6.88 -14.48
N GLU A 56 -19.96 5.84 -14.52
CA GLU A 56 -19.89 4.72 -13.57
C GLU A 56 -18.59 3.92 -13.70
N LEU A 57 -18.15 3.63 -14.93
CA LEU A 57 -16.87 2.97 -15.17
C LEU A 57 -15.68 3.80 -14.69
N SER A 58 -15.68 5.10 -14.96
CA SER A 58 -14.59 5.98 -14.50
C SER A 58 -14.58 6.14 -12.98
N ALA A 59 -15.75 6.22 -12.34
CA ALA A 59 -15.87 6.22 -10.89
C ALA A 59 -15.39 4.90 -10.26
N SER A 60 -15.74 3.75 -10.86
CA SER A 60 -15.32 2.43 -10.40
C SER A 60 -13.81 2.24 -10.51
N ALA A 61 -13.22 2.67 -11.64
CA ALA A 61 -11.77 2.64 -11.83
C ALA A 61 -11.05 3.55 -10.81
N ALA A 62 -11.57 4.76 -10.57
CA ALA A 62 -11.02 5.66 -9.57
C ALA A 62 -11.11 5.08 -8.14
N ALA A 63 -12.21 4.39 -7.81
CA ALA A 63 -12.38 3.72 -6.53
C ALA A 63 -11.38 2.57 -6.34
N ALA A 64 -11.13 1.77 -7.38
CA ALA A 64 -10.14 0.69 -7.34
C ALA A 64 -8.72 1.24 -7.12
N VAL A 65 -8.34 2.27 -7.88
CA VAL A 65 -7.04 2.97 -7.71
C VAL A 65 -6.90 3.53 -6.29
N ARG A 66 -7.97 4.12 -5.74
CA ARG A 66 -7.95 4.63 -4.37
C ARG A 66 -7.79 3.52 -3.34
N ALA A 67 -8.46 2.38 -3.52
CA ALA A 67 -8.34 1.23 -2.63
C ALA A 67 -6.89 0.69 -2.59
N GLU A 68 -6.21 0.63 -3.73
CA GLU A 68 -4.79 0.27 -3.77
C GLU A 68 -3.90 1.27 -3.01
N GLY A 69 -4.19 2.57 -3.13
CA GLY A 69 -3.50 3.59 -2.34
C GLY A 69 -3.69 3.42 -0.82
N VAL A 70 -4.91 3.08 -0.39
CA VAL A 70 -5.22 2.78 1.03
C VAL A 70 -4.39 1.59 1.52
N GLU A 71 -4.36 0.50 0.75
CA GLU A 71 -3.60 -0.71 1.10
C GLU A 71 -2.10 -0.46 1.17
N LEU A 72 -1.54 0.25 0.17
CA LEU A 72 -0.13 0.64 0.18
C LEU A 72 0.22 1.49 1.40
N CYS A 73 -0.63 2.45 1.76
CA CYS A 73 -0.40 3.29 2.92
C CYS A 73 -0.50 2.55 4.24
N ARG A 74 -1.52 1.68 4.40
CA ARG A 74 -1.69 0.83 5.58
C ARG A 74 -0.47 -0.05 5.81
N GLU A 75 0.00 -0.73 4.77
CA GLU A 75 1.17 -1.61 4.84
C GLU A 75 2.44 -0.81 5.13
N SER A 76 2.61 0.33 4.46
CA SER A 76 3.76 1.23 4.67
C SER A 76 3.88 1.68 6.13
N MET A 77 2.79 2.18 6.72
CA MET A 77 2.81 2.64 8.10
C MET A 77 3.10 1.50 9.09
N SER A 78 2.48 0.34 8.89
CA SER A 78 2.72 -0.86 9.71
C SER A 78 4.19 -1.28 9.66
N SER A 79 4.74 -1.37 8.46
CA SER A 79 6.14 -1.77 8.21
C SER A 79 7.13 -0.77 8.81
N MET A 80 6.87 0.54 8.68
CA MET A 80 7.71 1.59 9.28
C MET A 80 7.87 1.47 10.80
N VAL A 81 6.84 1.02 11.52
CA VAL A 81 6.91 0.85 12.98
C VAL A 81 8.00 -0.15 13.35
N VAL A 82 8.06 -1.29 12.66
CA VAL A 82 9.05 -2.34 12.94
C VAL A 82 10.44 -1.88 12.55
N MET A 83 10.59 -1.25 11.38
CA MET A 83 11.86 -0.69 10.92
C MET A 83 12.44 0.33 11.90
N VAL A 84 11.62 1.29 12.35
CA VAL A 84 12.04 2.34 13.28
C VAL A 84 12.42 1.76 14.63
N ARG A 85 11.67 0.78 15.15
CA ARG A 85 12.01 0.12 16.41
C ARG A 85 13.37 -0.60 16.33
N GLY A 86 13.60 -1.37 15.26
CA GLY A 86 14.87 -2.07 15.06
C GLY A 86 16.05 -1.11 14.91
N TYR A 87 15.89 -0.06 14.10
CA TYR A 87 16.91 0.97 13.91
C TYR A 87 17.24 1.73 15.20
N ASN A 88 16.22 2.16 15.95
CA ASN A 88 16.44 2.92 17.19
C ASN A 88 17.17 2.08 18.25
N ALA A 89 16.80 0.80 18.42
CA ALA A 89 17.50 -0.08 19.36
C ALA A 89 19.01 -0.21 19.03
N PHE A 90 19.35 -0.31 17.74
CA PHE A 90 20.72 -0.30 17.28
C PHE A 90 21.43 1.03 17.55
N VAL A 91 20.82 2.16 17.20
CA VAL A 91 21.41 3.49 17.41
C VAL A 91 21.61 3.81 18.89
N ASP A 92 20.65 3.47 19.74
CA ASP A 92 20.74 3.68 21.19
C ASP A 92 21.94 2.93 21.77
N ARG A 93 22.13 1.66 21.37
CA ARG A 93 23.29 0.87 21.80
C ARG A 93 24.59 1.43 21.23
N LEU A 94 24.62 1.80 19.95
CA LEU A 94 25.81 2.34 19.30
C LEU A 94 26.24 3.67 19.93
N ASN A 95 25.28 4.52 20.32
CA ASN A 95 25.55 5.77 21.02
C ASN A 95 26.05 5.54 22.45
N ALA A 96 25.54 4.52 23.15
CA ALA A 96 26.01 4.20 24.49
C ALA A 96 27.44 3.63 24.54
N THR A 97 27.85 2.88 23.51
CA THR A 97 29.16 2.20 23.49
C THR A 97 30.20 2.88 22.64
N HIS A 98 29.78 3.70 21.67
CA HIS A 98 30.61 4.19 20.59
C HIS A 98 31.44 3.11 19.88
N SER A 99 30.98 1.86 19.86
CA SER A 99 31.71 0.71 19.32
C SER A 99 30.76 -0.28 18.65
N TYR A 100 31.01 -0.57 17.37
CA TYR A 100 30.24 -1.58 16.60
C TYR A 100 30.37 -2.99 17.19
N PRO A 101 31.58 -3.49 17.52
CA PRO A 101 31.67 -4.78 18.21
C PRO A 101 30.84 -4.87 19.50
N ALA A 102 30.67 -3.75 20.21
CA ALA A 102 29.89 -3.70 21.45
C ALA A 102 28.37 -3.60 21.23
N VAL A 103 27.88 -3.39 20.00
CA VAL A 103 26.44 -3.41 19.72
C VAL A 103 25.83 -4.82 19.72
N GLY A 104 26.66 -5.87 19.64
CA GLY A 104 26.19 -7.25 19.65
C GLY A 104 25.44 -7.58 18.36
N ASP A 105 24.26 -8.19 18.48
CA ASP A 105 23.43 -8.62 17.35
C ASP A 105 22.42 -7.54 16.87
N LEU A 106 22.49 -6.33 17.43
CA LEU A 106 21.52 -5.28 17.15
C LEU A 106 21.68 -4.67 15.75
N ASP A 107 22.89 -4.66 15.19
CA ASP A 107 23.11 -4.26 13.80
C ASP A 107 22.40 -5.22 12.83
N GLU A 108 22.52 -6.53 13.05
CA GLU A 108 21.83 -7.55 12.25
C GLU A 108 20.32 -7.45 12.42
N LYS A 109 19.82 -7.30 13.65
CA LYS A 109 18.38 -7.11 13.91
C LYS A 109 17.83 -5.83 13.26
N ALA A 110 18.58 -4.73 13.30
CA ALA A 110 18.19 -3.50 12.63
C ALA A 110 18.09 -3.72 11.11
N ARG A 111 19.11 -4.35 10.50
CA ARG A 111 19.09 -4.69 9.07
C ARG A 111 17.92 -5.61 8.72
N ALA A 112 17.70 -6.67 9.48
CA ALA A 112 16.59 -7.60 9.28
C ALA A 112 15.24 -6.88 9.34
N SER A 113 15.06 -5.94 10.27
CA SER A 113 13.83 -5.14 10.35
C SER A 113 13.61 -4.22 9.14
N LEU A 114 14.69 -3.61 8.62
CA LEU A 114 14.64 -2.78 7.41
C LEU A 114 14.29 -3.60 6.17
N ILE A 115 14.89 -4.78 6.03
CA ILE A 115 14.63 -5.72 4.93
C ILE A 115 13.19 -6.22 5.01
N ALA A 116 12.78 -6.74 6.17
CA ALA A 116 11.45 -7.31 6.37
C ALA A 116 10.35 -6.29 6.08
N GLY A 117 10.46 -5.07 6.61
CA GLY A 117 9.49 -4.03 6.31
C GLY A 117 9.49 -3.64 4.82
N ALA A 118 10.65 -3.61 4.16
CA ALA A 118 10.73 -3.26 2.74
C ALA A 118 10.05 -4.34 1.88
N ASP A 119 10.21 -5.61 2.26
CA ASP A 119 9.61 -6.75 1.58
C ASP A 119 8.08 -6.80 1.72
N GLN A 120 7.52 -6.24 2.80
CA GLN A 120 6.07 -6.08 2.94
C GLN A 120 5.51 -4.94 2.06
N ILE A 121 6.24 -3.83 1.92
CA ILE A 121 5.78 -2.66 1.16
C ILE A 121 5.87 -2.89 -0.35
N ARG A 122 6.98 -3.46 -0.84
CA ARG A 122 7.24 -3.69 -2.28
C ARG A 122 6.05 -4.28 -3.05
N PRO A 123 5.42 -5.38 -2.63
CA PRO A 123 4.32 -5.98 -3.38
C PRO A 123 3.06 -5.12 -3.44
N LYS A 124 2.93 -4.08 -2.59
CA LYS A 124 1.80 -3.14 -2.62
C LYS A 124 1.99 -2.01 -3.64
N ILE A 125 3.17 -1.88 -4.23
CA ILE A 125 3.46 -0.90 -5.28
C ILE A 125 3.15 -1.53 -6.64
N THR A 126 1.86 -1.58 -6.98
CA THR A 126 1.33 -2.11 -8.24
C THR A 126 1.49 -1.10 -9.39
N GLU A 127 1.17 -1.51 -10.62
CA GLU A 127 1.12 -0.61 -11.79
C GLU A 127 -0.03 0.39 -11.71
N THR A 128 -1.12 0.00 -11.05
CA THR A 128 -2.36 0.77 -10.86
C THR A 128 -2.35 1.64 -9.60
N ALA A 129 -1.35 1.48 -8.72
CA ALA A 129 -1.22 2.27 -7.51
C ALA A 129 -1.11 3.77 -7.82
N PRO A 130 -1.75 4.64 -7.03
CA PRO A 130 -1.66 6.10 -7.19
C PRO A 130 -0.21 6.58 -7.15
N ARG A 131 0.20 7.36 -8.17
CA ARG A 131 1.60 7.80 -8.33
C ARG A 131 2.09 8.70 -7.19
N ASP A 132 1.19 9.47 -6.61
CA ASP A 132 1.41 10.37 -5.48
C ASP A 132 1.82 9.63 -4.19
N VAL A 133 1.44 8.35 -4.03
CA VAL A 133 1.91 7.49 -2.93
C VAL A 133 3.00 6.51 -3.37
N ALA A 134 2.86 5.92 -4.57
CA ALA A 134 3.80 4.94 -5.09
C ALA A 134 5.21 5.53 -5.27
N THR A 135 5.33 6.80 -5.67
CA THR A 135 6.63 7.44 -5.88
C THR A 135 7.38 7.70 -4.56
N PRO A 136 6.77 8.32 -3.54
CA PRO A 136 7.37 8.38 -2.20
C PRO A 136 7.69 7.01 -1.61
N ALA A 137 6.85 5.99 -1.84
CA ALA A 137 7.11 4.64 -1.35
C ALA A 137 8.36 4.02 -1.98
N ARG A 138 8.53 4.12 -3.29
CA ARG A 138 9.76 3.66 -3.97
C ARG A 138 11.00 4.39 -3.44
N THR A 139 10.90 5.70 -3.27
CA THR A 139 12.00 6.53 -2.75
C THR A 139 12.37 6.12 -1.32
N PHE A 140 11.38 5.88 -0.47
CA PHE A 140 11.58 5.39 0.89
C PHE A 140 12.25 4.01 0.91
N LEU A 141 11.87 3.10 0.03
CA LEU A 141 12.49 1.78 -0.09
C LEU A 141 13.94 1.84 -0.57
N GLU A 142 14.26 2.72 -1.51
CA GLU A 142 15.64 2.97 -1.95
C GLU A 142 16.50 3.47 -0.80
N THR A 143 16.01 4.44 -0.03
CA THR A 143 16.76 4.96 1.13
C THR A 143 16.84 3.95 2.27
N THR A 144 15.82 3.11 2.45
CA THR A 144 15.85 1.97 3.39
C THR A 144 16.97 1.00 3.03
N ALA A 145 17.13 0.66 1.74
CA ALA A 145 18.24 -0.17 1.28
C ALA A 145 19.61 0.52 1.48
N ARG A 146 19.72 1.83 1.25
CA ARG A 146 20.96 2.58 1.54
C ARG A 146 21.31 2.54 3.03
N LEU A 147 20.33 2.69 3.92
CA LEU A 147 20.54 2.64 5.37
C LEU A 147 20.97 1.25 5.82
N GLU A 148 20.31 0.20 5.33
CA GLU A 148 20.70 -1.20 5.58
C GLU A 148 22.16 -1.44 5.17
N ASN A 149 22.55 -0.96 3.99
CA ASN A 149 23.91 -1.07 3.49
C ASN A 149 24.94 -0.32 4.34
N ALA A 150 24.60 0.87 4.84
CA ALA A 150 25.47 1.67 5.71
C ALA A 150 25.72 0.96 7.05
N ILE A 151 24.67 0.38 7.64
CA ILE A 151 24.76 -0.44 8.87
C ILE A 151 25.64 -1.66 8.61
N ARG A 152 25.37 -2.40 7.52
CA ARG A 152 26.15 -3.61 7.14
C ARG A 152 27.64 -3.34 7.00
N ARG A 153 27.99 -2.21 6.40
CA ARG A 153 29.38 -1.80 6.16
C ARG A 153 30.00 -1.08 7.36
N GLN A 154 29.26 -0.96 8.47
CA GLN A 154 29.69 -0.26 9.68
C GLN A 154 30.17 1.19 9.43
N GLN A 155 29.56 1.87 8.45
CA GLN A 155 30.00 3.19 7.98
C GLN A 155 29.53 4.29 8.94
N ARG A 156 30.31 4.56 10.00
CA ARG A 156 29.96 5.56 11.04
C ARG A 156 29.68 6.95 10.47
N THR A 157 30.52 7.42 9.56
CA THR A 157 30.41 8.77 8.97
C THR A 157 29.17 8.91 8.07
N GLU A 158 28.85 7.86 7.30
CA GLU A 158 27.72 7.86 6.35
C GLU A 158 26.38 7.54 7.03
N LEU A 159 26.40 6.96 8.24
CA LEU A 159 25.17 6.55 8.93
C LEU A 159 24.25 7.76 9.19
N ASN A 160 24.81 8.89 9.64
CA ASN A 160 24.04 10.11 9.94
C ASN A 160 23.36 10.73 8.71
N PRO A 161 24.06 11.03 7.60
CA PRO A 161 23.41 11.60 6.43
C PRO A 161 22.35 10.65 5.83
N VAL A 162 22.64 9.35 5.76
CA VAL A 162 21.70 8.35 5.22
C VAL A 162 20.47 8.20 6.12
N ALA A 163 20.64 8.15 7.44
CA ALA A 163 19.52 8.09 8.39
C ALA A 163 18.66 9.35 8.37
N GLY A 164 19.29 10.52 8.22
CA GLY A 164 18.59 11.79 8.03
C GLY A 164 17.74 11.79 6.76
N GLN A 165 18.28 11.28 5.65
CA GLN A 165 17.53 11.12 4.40
C GLN A 165 16.39 10.10 4.56
N TRP A 166 16.64 8.96 5.22
CA TRP A 166 15.63 7.94 5.48
C TRP A 166 14.45 8.49 6.28
N THR A 167 14.74 9.30 7.30
CA THR A 167 13.72 9.97 8.12
C THR A 167 12.88 10.94 7.30
N ARG A 168 13.50 11.72 6.39
CA ARG A 168 12.77 12.61 5.48
C ARG A 168 11.90 11.84 4.50
N ASP A 169 12.39 10.75 3.92
CA ASP A 169 11.62 9.94 2.97
C ASP A 169 10.45 9.23 3.63
N LYS A 170 10.64 8.74 4.87
CA LYS A 170 9.56 8.23 5.71
C LYS A 170 8.47 9.29 5.88
N GLN A 171 8.85 10.51 6.26
CA GLN A 171 7.91 11.60 6.50
C GLN A 171 7.16 11.99 5.21
N ARG A 172 7.84 12.07 4.07
CA ARG A 172 7.21 12.34 2.76
C ARG A 172 6.17 11.28 2.38
N LEU A 173 6.47 10.01 2.64
CA LEU A 173 5.50 8.94 2.39
C LEU A 173 4.30 9.03 3.35
N LEU A 174 4.52 9.34 4.64
CA LEU A 174 3.44 9.54 5.60
C LEU A 174 2.52 10.72 5.20
N GLU A 175 3.11 11.81 4.72
CA GLU A 175 2.37 12.97 4.20
C GLU A 175 1.53 12.61 2.97
N ALA A 176 2.09 11.87 2.01
CA ALA A 176 1.33 11.36 0.87
C ALA A 176 0.18 10.45 1.31
N CYS A 177 0.39 9.65 2.35
CA CYS A 177 -0.62 8.75 2.89
C CYS A 177 -1.75 9.44 3.66
N ALA A 178 -1.63 10.72 4.00
CA ALA A 178 -2.69 11.46 4.67
C ALA A 178 -3.99 11.54 3.84
N ALA A 179 -3.89 11.50 2.50
CA ALA A 179 -5.04 11.52 1.60
C ALA A 179 -5.79 10.17 1.49
N TYR A 180 -5.13 9.08 1.91
CA TYR A 180 -5.61 7.70 1.75
C TYR A 180 -5.96 7.03 3.07
N THR A 181 -5.51 7.59 4.18
CA THR A 181 -5.91 7.12 5.49
C THR A 181 -7.24 7.77 5.85
N PRO A 182 -8.30 7.00 6.13
CA PRO A 182 -9.48 7.60 6.73
C PRO A 182 -9.02 8.18 8.07
N LEU A 183 -9.12 9.51 8.23
CA LEU A 183 -9.36 10.08 9.55
C LEU A 183 -10.49 9.23 10.13
N PRO A 184 -10.37 8.68 11.35
CA PRO A 184 -11.52 8.04 11.97
C PRO A 184 -12.66 9.03 11.80
N ALA A 185 -13.70 8.64 11.04
CA ALA A 185 -14.90 9.45 10.92
C ALA A 185 -15.23 9.80 12.36
N ALA A 186 -15.15 11.09 12.72
CA ALA A 186 -15.35 11.52 14.09
C ALA A 186 -16.61 10.82 14.53
N SER A 187 -16.46 9.77 15.36
CA SER A 187 -17.52 8.81 15.64
C SER A 187 -18.70 9.67 15.97
N SER A 188 -19.75 9.61 15.14
CA SER A 188 -20.91 10.50 15.18
C SER A 188 -21.11 10.88 16.61
N ALA A 189 -20.67 12.08 16.98
CA ALA A 189 -20.60 12.48 18.37
C ALA A 189 -22.06 12.62 18.74
N THR A 190 -22.65 11.54 19.22
CA THR A 190 -23.94 11.58 19.88
C THR A 190 -23.72 12.64 20.96
N PRO A 191 -24.44 13.77 20.92
CA PRO A 191 -24.31 14.77 21.95
C PRO A 191 -24.51 14.03 23.25
N ARG A 192 -23.45 13.96 24.08
CA ARG A 192 -23.55 13.42 25.42
C ARG A 192 -24.58 14.32 26.09
N SER A 193 -25.81 13.83 26.25
CA SER A 193 -26.86 14.55 26.94
C SER A 193 -26.28 15.00 28.26
N GLN A 194 -26.12 16.31 28.42
CA GLN A 194 -25.72 16.90 29.68
C GLN A 194 -26.78 16.48 30.70
N ALA A 195 -26.37 15.65 31.66
CA ALA A 195 -27.17 15.40 32.84
C ALA A 195 -27.47 16.77 33.50
N PRO A 196 -28.72 17.04 33.90
CA PRO A 196 -29.08 18.35 34.44
C PRO A 196 -28.29 18.63 35.72
N ASN A 197 -27.74 19.85 35.76
CA ASN A 197 -27.03 20.46 36.89
C ASN A 197 -27.72 20.15 38.22
N ARG A 198 -27.01 19.47 39.11
CA ARG A 198 -27.33 19.47 40.55
C ARG A 198 -26.86 20.82 41.11
N PRO A 199 -27.72 21.62 41.77
CA PRO A 199 -27.30 22.89 42.36
C PRO A 199 -26.37 22.65 43.56
N PRO A 200 -25.44 23.59 43.85
CA PRO A 200 -24.57 23.50 45.01
C PRO A 200 -25.41 23.63 46.29
N GLY A 201 -25.27 22.63 47.16
CA GLY A 201 -25.97 22.55 48.44
C GLY A 201 -25.64 23.73 49.34
N THR A 202 -26.70 24.40 49.77
CA THR A 202 -26.74 25.40 50.83
C THR A 202 -26.39 24.78 52.18
N SER A 203 -25.69 25.57 53.00
CA SER A 203 -25.10 25.23 54.30
C SER A 203 -26.07 24.82 55.43
N ALA A 204 -25.49 24.06 56.38
CA ALA A 204 -25.71 24.01 57.85
C ALA A 204 -26.76 23.02 58.43
N PRO A 205 -26.68 22.62 59.73
CA PRO A 205 -25.70 22.96 60.78
C PRO A 205 -25.06 21.75 61.53
N VAL A 206 -24.03 22.07 62.32
CA VAL A 206 -23.35 21.22 63.32
C VAL A 206 -24.28 20.93 64.51
N PRO A 207 -24.28 19.71 65.09
CA PRO A 207 -24.68 19.51 66.47
C PRO A 207 -23.45 19.26 67.36
N THR A 208 -23.23 20.19 68.28
CA THR A 208 -22.41 20.01 69.48
C THR A 208 -23.26 19.26 70.52
N THR A 209 -22.78 18.17 71.11
CA THR A 209 -23.13 17.84 72.51
C THR A 209 -22.02 17.04 73.17
N ALA A 210 -21.64 17.49 74.36
CA ALA A 210 -20.63 16.94 75.25
C ALA A 210 -21.20 15.85 76.18
N GLY A 211 -20.32 14.95 76.63
CA GLY A 211 -20.31 14.42 78.01
C GLY A 211 -21.08 13.14 78.31
N ARG A 212 -20.35 12.05 78.57
CA ARG A 212 -20.15 11.51 79.93
C ARG A 212 -18.96 10.57 79.98
#